data_AF-A0AAE6KRD0-F1
#
_entry.id   AF-A0AAE6KRD0-F1
#
_cell.length_a   1.000
_cell.length_b   1.000
_cell.length_c   1.000
_cell.angle_alpha   90.00
_cell.angle_beta   90.00
_cell.angle_gamma   90.00
#
_symmetry.space_group_name_H-M   'P 1'
#
loop_
_entity.id
_entity.type
_entity.pdbx_description
1 polymer ?
#
loop_
_entity_poly.entity_id
_entity_poly.type
_entity_poly.pdbx_seq_one_letter_code
_entity_poly.pdbx_strand_id
1 'polypeptide(L)' 'MRRLGGTWVLRQKMEESQVRVGKRVWLPFLRARRYMQSCQSLLDYSLTQFFHEVERYRP' A
#
# COMPACT_ATOMS: atom_id res chain seq x y z
N MET A 1 -17.27 -12.61 16.09
CA MET A 1 -16.69 -11.96 14.89
C MET A 1 -17.78 -11.61 13.90
N ARG A 2 -18.01 -10.32 13.63
CA ARG A 2 -19.05 -9.86 12.70
C ARG A 2 -18.49 -9.95 11.28
N ARG A 3 -18.91 -10.96 10.50
CA ARG A 3 -18.47 -11.11 9.10
C ARG A 3 -19.04 -9.93 8.31
N LEU A 4 -18.17 -9.12 7.69
CA LEU A 4 -18.57 -7.92 6.94
C LEU A 4 -19.40 -8.21 5.67
N GLY A 5 -19.81 -9.46 5.41
CA GLY A 5 -20.73 -9.82 4.33
C GLY A 5 -20.27 -9.39 2.94
N GLY A 6 -18.95 -9.39 2.71
CA GLY A 6 -18.37 -8.95 1.45
C GLY A 6 -18.35 -10.06 0.40
N THR A 7 -18.81 -9.77 -0.81
CA THR A 7 -18.67 -10.65 -1.97
C THR A 7 -17.41 -10.30 -2.75
N TRP A 8 -16.54 -11.28 -2.97
CA TRP A 8 -15.36 -11.12 -3.82
C TRP A 8 -15.76 -11.10 -5.29
N VAL A 9 -15.26 -10.11 -6.01
CA VAL A 9 -15.38 -9.98 -7.46
C VAL A 9 -13.96 -10.05 -8.02
N LEU A 10 -13.55 -11.25 -8.41
CA LEU A 10 -12.29 -11.49 -9.07
C LEU A 10 -12.33 -10.92 -10.49
N ARG A 11 -11.20 -10.36 -10.92
CA ARG A 11 -10.94 -9.89 -12.27
C ARG A 11 -9.74 -10.62 -12.84
N GLN A 12 -9.53 -10.49 -14.15
CA GLN A 12 -8.40 -11.11 -14.82
C GLN A 12 -7.06 -10.61 -14.27
N LYS A 13 -6.99 -9.33 -13.87
CA LYS A 13 -5.85 -8.78 -13.13
C LYS A 13 -6.14 -8.74 -11.64
N MET A 14 -5.20 -9.21 -10.84
CA MET A 14 -5.32 -9.27 -9.38
C MET A 14 -5.53 -7.88 -8.76
N GLU A 15 -4.87 -6.86 -9.29
CA GLU A 15 -4.97 -5.46 -8.82
C GLU A 15 -6.39 -4.88 -8.94
N GLU A 16 -7.16 -5.40 -9.90
CA GLU A 16 -8.54 -4.99 -10.18
C GLU A 16 -9.56 -5.78 -9.36
N SER A 17 -9.11 -6.74 -8.53
CA SER A 17 -9.99 -7.54 -7.69
C SER A 17 -10.68 -6.66 -6.65
N GLN A 18 -11.98 -6.89 -6.47
CA GLN A 18 -12.83 -6.03 -5.68
C GLN A 18 -13.56 -6.82 -4.60
N VAL A 19 -13.89 -6.15 -3.51
CA VAL A 19 -14.77 -6.68 -2.47
C VAL A 19 -15.99 -5.77 -2.39
N ARG A 20 -17.17 -6.31 -2.68
CA ARG A 20 -18.42 -5.57 -2.57
C ARG A 20 -19.04 -5.84 -1.20
N VAL A 21 -19.15 -4.79 -0.38
CA VAL A 21 -19.78 -4.83 0.94
C VAL A 21 -21.04 -3.96 0.90
N GLY A 22 -22.20 -4.60 0.82
CA GLY A 22 -23.49 -3.92 0.63
C GLY A 22 -23.50 -3.08 -0.67
N LYS A 23 -23.61 -1.75 -0.52
CA LYS A 23 -23.58 -0.78 -1.64
C LYS A 23 -22.18 -0.20 -1.92
N ARG A 24 -21.15 -0.58 -1.15
CA ARG A 24 -19.79 -0.04 -1.29
C ARG A 24 -18.86 -1.06 -1.94
N VAL A 25 -17.92 -0.58 -2.74
CA VAL A 25 -16.87 -1.39 -3.37
C VAL A 25 -15.52 -1.03 -2.75
N TRP A 26 -14.74 -2.06 -2.44
CA TRP A 26 -13.39 -1.96 -1.92
C TRP A 26 -12.41 -2.55 -2.94
N LEU A 27 -11.27 -1.86 -3.15
CA LEU A 27 -10.19 -2.28 -4.04
C LEU A 27 -8.94 -2.60 -3.19
N PRO A 28 -8.91 -3.76 -2.50
CA PRO A 28 -7.89 -4.04 -1.49
C PRO A 28 -6.46 -4.01 -2.04
N PHE A 29 -6.23 -4.60 -3.21
CA PHE A 29 -4.88 -4.67 -3.80
C PHE A 29 -4.39 -3.32 -4.31
N LEU A 30 -5.26 -2.52 -4.95
CA LEU A 30 -4.93 -1.14 -5.31
C LEU A 30 -4.58 -0.30 -4.07
N ARG A 31 -5.31 -0.49 -2.97
CA ARG A 31 -5.08 0.23 -1.72
C ARG A 31 -3.77 -0.19 -1.06
N ALA A 32 -3.49 -1.49 -1.02
CA ALA A 32 -2.23 -2.05 -0.53
C ALA A 32 -1.05 -1.53 -1.36
N ARG A 33 -1.15 -1.55 -2.69
CA ARG A 33 -0.13 -1.00 -3.60
C ARG A 33 0.13 0.48 -3.32
N ARG A 34 -0.91 1.31 -3.21
CA ARG A 34 -0.73 2.75 -2.90
C ARG A 34 -0.09 2.97 -1.53
N TYR A 35 -0.49 2.19 -0.53
CA TYR A 35 0.10 2.25 0.80
C TYR A 35 1.58 1.84 0.78
N MET A 36 1.92 0.72 0.14
CA MET A 36 3.29 0.25 0.02
C MET A 36 4.15 1.21 -0.80
N GLN A 37 3.61 1.83 -1.86
CA GLN A 37 4.31 2.87 -2.63
C GLN A 37 4.59 4.12 -1.79
N SER A 38 3.63 4.54 -0.95
CA SER A 38 3.83 5.65 -0.01
C SER A 38 4.85 5.31 1.08
N CYS A 39 4.79 4.11 1.65
CA CYS A 39 5.79 3.66 2.61
C CYS A 39 7.16 3.53 1.94
N GLN A 40 7.24 3.07 0.68
CA GLN A 40 8.48 3.05 -0.09
C GLN A 40 9.05 4.47 -0.21
N SER A 41 8.24 5.48 -0.54
CA SER A 41 8.74 6.86 -0.60
C SER A 41 9.23 7.40 0.76
N LEU A 42 8.59 7.01 1.87
CA LEU A 42 9.05 7.38 3.21
C LEU A 42 10.34 6.66 3.58
N LEU A 43 10.46 5.39 3.21
CA LEU A 43 11.62 4.55 3.46
C LEU A 43 12.81 5.02 2.62
N ASP A 44 12.60 5.29 1.34
CA ASP A 44 13.58 5.89 0.42
C ASP A 44 14.07 7.24 0.95
N TYR A 45 13.15 8.14 1.34
CA TYR A 45 13.50 9.43 1.92
C TYR A 45 14.33 9.28 3.21
N SER A 46 13.92 8.37 4.11
CA SER A 46 14.64 8.13 5.36
C SER A 46 16.05 7.57 5.14
N LEU A 47 16.22 6.67 4.16
CA LEU A 47 17.51 6.11 3.79
C LEU A 47 18.40 7.17 3.14
N THR A 48 17.87 7.98 2.23
CA THR A 48 18.59 9.11 1.63
C THR A 48 19.08 10.08 2.71
N GLN A 49 18.24 10.47 3.67
CA GLN A 49 18.64 11.33 4.79
C GLN A 49 19.72 10.68 5.66
N PHE A 50 19.61 9.38 5.95
CA PHE A 50 20.62 8.65 6.71
C PHE A 50 22.00 8.69 6.03
N PHE A 51 22.06 8.42 4.72
CA PHE A 51 23.33 8.45 3.98
C PHE A 51 23.93 9.85 3.90
N HIS A 52 23.12 10.89 3.68
CA HIS A 52 23.61 12.28 3.72
C HIS A 52 24.21 12.66 5.07
N GLU A 53 23.61 12.20 6.17
CA GLU A 53 24.15 12.49 7.50
C GLU A 53 25.47 11.75 7.73
N VAL A 54 25.59 10.50 7.26
CA VAL A 54 26.86 9.74 7.30
C VAL A 54 27.95 10.44 6.47
N GLU A 55 27.63 10.97 5.29
CA GLU A 55 28.57 11.77 4.49
C GLU A 55 29.00 13.05 5.21
N ARG A 56 28.08 13.70 5.93
CA ARG A 56 28.36 14.94 6.67
C ARG A 56 29.33 14.75 7.83
N TYR A 57 29.32 13.58 8.47
CA TYR A 57 30.26 13.24 9.55
C TYR A 57 31.50 12.50 9.06
N ARG A 58 31.68 12.31 7.76
CA ARG A 58 32.90 11.73 7.22
C ARG A 58 34.02 12.79 7.28
N PRO A 59 35.13 12.52 8.00
CA PRO A 59 36.23 13.47 8.16
C PRO A 59 36.99 13.73 6.85
#